data_AF-A0A846PZD0-F1
#
_entry.id   AF-A0A846PZD0-F1
#
_cell.length_a   1.000
_cell.length_b   1.000
_cell.length_c   1.000
_cell.angle_alpha   90.00
_cell.angle_beta   90.00
_cell.angle_gamma   90.00
#
_symmetry.space_group_name_H-M   'P 1'
#
loop_
_entity.id
_entity.type
_entity.pdbx_description
1 polymer ?
#
loop_
_entity_poly.entity_id
_entity_poly.type
_entity_poly.pdbx_seq_one_letter_code
_entity_poly.pdbx_strand_id
1 'polypeptide(L)'
;MEGKKRGLSNAVYLASLSKAPLLMYDYAKLEQNVDEVAKETDVIYAMILDREGSVIAHSSRDNLIGRILDDPLSKNAIEAMDNLIQ
;
A
#
# COMPACT_ATOMS: atom_id res chain seq x y z
N MET A 1 2.16 -7.77 20.66
CA MET A 1 1.22 -7.15 19.71
C MET A 1 1.27 -7.93 18.40
N GLU A 2 0.44 -8.97 18.28
CA GLU A 2 0.45 -9.87 17.12
C GLU A 2 0.01 -9.17 15.82
N GLY A 3 -0.94 -8.24 15.91
CA GLY A 3 -1.41 -7.43 14.77
C GLY A 3 -0.30 -6.61 14.10
N LYS A 4 0.64 -6.03 14.87
CA LYS A 4 1.77 -5.27 14.30
C LYS A 4 2.71 -6.15 13.46
N LYS A 5 2.97 -7.39 13.92
CA LYS A 5 3.80 -8.34 13.16
C LYS A 5 3.10 -8.80 11.87
N ARG A 6 1.79 -9.09 11.96
CA ARG A 6 0.98 -9.49 10.79
C ARG A 6 0.88 -8.35 9.79
N GLY A 7 0.60 -7.13 10.25
CA GLY A 7 0.57 -5.93 9.40
C GLY A 7 1.89 -5.70 8.66
N LEU A 8 3.02 -5.82 9.36
CA LEU A 8 4.34 -5.74 8.70
C LEU A 8 4.54 -6.84 7.66
N SER A 9 4.21 -8.09 7.99
CA SER A 9 4.32 -9.21 7.05
C SER A 9 3.50 -8.99 5.78
N ASN A 10 2.28 -8.49 5.93
CA ASN A 10 1.37 -8.18 4.82
C ASN A 10 1.90 -7.00 3.97
N ALA A 11 2.43 -5.95 4.60
CA ALA A 11 3.03 -4.83 3.89
C ALA A 11 4.29 -5.24 3.10
N VAL A 12 5.17 -6.05 3.68
CA VAL A 12 6.36 -6.60 3.00
C VAL A 12 5.97 -7.51 1.84
N TYR A 13 4.94 -8.34 2.04
CA TYR A 13 4.39 -9.18 0.99
C TYR A 13 3.83 -8.34 -0.17
N LEU A 14 3.01 -7.33 0.13
CA LEU A 14 2.45 -6.41 -0.85
C LEU A 14 3.54 -5.69 -1.66
N ALA A 15 4.56 -5.16 -0.97
CA ALA A 15 5.70 -4.50 -1.61
C ALA A 15 6.46 -5.46 -2.55
N SER A 16 6.61 -6.73 -2.14
CA SER A 16 7.28 -7.75 -2.95
C SER A 16 6.50 -8.09 -4.22
N LEU A 17 5.17 -8.25 -4.13
CA LEU A 17 4.30 -8.50 -5.28
C LEU A 17 4.23 -7.31 -6.24
N SER A 18 4.39 -6.09 -5.73
CA SER A 18 4.09 -4.86 -6.46
C SER A 18 5.30 -4.25 -7.17
N LYS A 19 6.54 -4.68 -6.86
CA LYS A 19 7.76 -4.17 -7.49
C LYS A 19 7.75 -4.25 -9.02
N ALA A 20 7.49 -5.43 -9.58
CA ALA A 20 7.49 -5.60 -11.03
C ALA A 20 6.33 -4.88 -11.71
N PRO A 21 5.06 -5.01 -11.24
CA PRO A 21 3.94 -4.23 -11.78
C PRO A 21 4.15 -2.72 -11.76
N LEU A 22 4.76 -2.19 -10.68
CA LEU A 22 5.07 -0.77 -10.56
C LEU A 22 6.04 -0.29 -11.66
N LEU A 23 7.09 -1.07 -11.93
CA LEU A 23 8.06 -0.75 -12.99
C LEU A 23 7.47 -0.87 -14.40
N MET A 24 6.48 -1.74 -14.56
CA MET A 24 5.81 -1.98 -15.84
C MET A 24 4.58 -1.09 -16.08
N TYR A 25 4.24 -0.23 -15.11
CA TYR A 25 3.00 0.55 -15.12
C TYR A 25 1.74 -0.34 -15.29
N ASP A 26 1.78 -1.55 -14.72
CA ASP A 26 0.65 -2.49 -14.73
C ASP A 26 -0.27 -2.21 -13.54
N TYR A 27 -1.09 -1.15 -13.69
CA TYR A 27 -1.99 -0.68 -12.64
C TYR A 27 -3.09 -1.69 -12.30
N ALA A 28 -3.57 -2.47 -13.29
CA ALA A 28 -4.54 -3.52 -13.04
C ALA A 28 -3.96 -4.60 -12.11
N LYS A 29 -2.67 -4.93 -12.27
CA LYS A 29 -2.02 -5.87 -11.35
C LYS A 29 -1.77 -5.29 -9.96
N LEU A 30 -1.47 -4.00 -9.86
CA LEU A 30 -1.34 -3.31 -8.56
C LEU A 30 -2.66 -3.29 -7.79
N GLU A 31 -3.78 -3.06 -8.47
CA GLU A 31 -5.13 -3.13 -7.89
C GLU A 31 -5.44 -4.53 -7.36
N GLN A 32 -5.18 -5.58 -8.17
CA GLN A 32 -5.32 -6.97 -7.73
C GLN A 32 -4.47 -7.29 -6.50
N ASN A 33 -3.26 -6.74 -6.42
CA ASN A 33 -2.36 -7.00 -5.30
C ASN A 33 -2.88 -6.38 -3.99
N VAL A 34 -3.40 -5.15 -4.01
CA VAL A 34 -3.99 -4.53 -2.81
C VAL A 34 -5.27 -5.24 -2.38
N ASP A 35 -6.09 -5.69 -3.35
CA ASP A 35 -7.29 -6.47 -3.07
C ASP A 35 -6.98 -7.81 -2.44
N GLU A 36 -5.92 -8.49 -2.88
CA GLU A 36 -5.50 -9.76 -2.30
C GLU A 36 -5.11 -9.61 -0.82
N VAL A 37 -4.33 -8.57 -0.49
CA VAL A 37 -3.92 -8.31 0.90
C VAL A 37 -5.10 -7.88 1.77
N ALA A 38 -6.08 -7.19 1.21
CA ALA A 38 -7.28 -6.76 1.93
C ALA A 38 -8.24 -7.92 2.27
N LYS A 39 -8.05 -9.12 1.70
CA LYS A 39 -8.82 -10.32 2.08
C LYS A 39 -8.41 -10.91 3.43
N GLU A 40 -7.24 -10.54 3.94
CA GLU A 40 -6.79 -10.94 5.27
C GLU A 40 -7.74 -10.40 6.34
N THR A 41 -8.16 -11.24 7.28
CA THR A 41 -9.31 -10.96 8.19
C THR A 41 -9.16 -9.71 9.06
N ASP A 42 -7.93 -9.26 9.29
CA ASP A 42 -7.61 -8.15 10.18
C ASP A 42 -7.14 -6.89 9.43
N VAL A 43 -7.28 -6.85 8.09
CA VAL A 43 -6.86 -5.73 7.25
C VAL A 43 -8.07 -4.88 6.88
N ILE A 44 -8.06 -3.60 7.28
CA ILE A 44 -9.14 -2.65 6.92
C ILE A 44 -8.98 -2.19 5.46
N TYR A 45 -7.74 -1.92 5.03
CA TYR A 45 -7.41 -1.59 3.65
C TYR A 45 -5.93 -1.82 3.38
N ALA A 46 -5.60 -1.95 2.10
CA ALA A 46 -4.24 -1.87 1.57
C ALA A 46 -4.17 -0.76 0.53
N MET A 47 -3.02 -0.10 0.45
CA MET A 47 -2.79 1.01 -0.47
C MET A 47 -1.34 1.01 -0.93
N ILE A 48 -1.11 1.43 -2.17
CA ILE A 48 0.23 1.66 -2.72
C ILE A 48 0.33 3.14 -3.10
N LEU A 49 1.41 3.78 -2.65
CA LEU A 49 1.81 5.11 -3.10
C LEU A 49 2.96 4.99 -4.10
N ASP A 50 3.01 5.87 -5.08
CA ASP A 50 4.20 6.05 -5.90
C ASP A 50 5.26 6.92 -5.18
N ARG A 51 6.40 7.14 -5.85
CA ARG A 51 7.52 7.92 -5.33
C ARG A 51 7.18 9.39 -5.03
N GLU A 52 6.12 9.91 -5.63
CA GLU A 52 5.66 11.30 -5.48
C GLU A 52 4.56 11.40 -4.42
N GLY A 53 4.17 10.26 -3.83
CA GLY A 53 3.14 10.17 -2.81
C GLY A 53 1.72 10.06 -3.37
N SER A 54 1.58 9.86 -4.67
CA SER A 54 0.28 9.67 -5.31
C SER A 54 -0.23 8.25 -5.08
N VAL A 55 -1.52 8.10 -4.76
CA VAL A 55 -2.14 6.79 -4.62
C VAL A 55 -2.31 6.13 -5.99
N ILE A 56 -1.68 4.97 -6.19
CA ILE A 56 -1.77 4.23 -7.46
C ILE A 56 -2.66 2.98 -7.37
N ALA A 57 -2.94 2.50 -6.16
CA ALA A 57 -3.89 1.42 -5.90
C ALA A 57 -4.43 1.53 -4.47
N HIS A 58 -5.72 1.26 -4.29
CA HIS A 58 -6.37 1.25 -2.97
C HIS A 58 -7.48 0.20 -2.93
N SER A 59 -7.45 -0.71 -1.96
CA SER A 59 -8.37 -1.87 -1.91
C SER A 59 -9.83 -1.58 -1.54
N SER A 60 -10.24 -0.31 -1.50
CA SER A 60 -11.58 0.06 -1.01
C SER A 60 -12.04 1.47 -1.39
N ARG A 61 -11.16 2.29 -1.99
CA ARG A 61 -11.42 3.71 -2.25
C ARG A 61 -10.79 4.16 -3.56
N ASP A 62 -11.40 3.80 -4.67
CA ASP A 62 -10.93 4.17 -6.02
C ASP A 62 -10.93 5.69 -6.24
N ASN A 63 -11.76 6.43 -5.50
CA ASN A 63 -11.78 7.89 -5.56
C ASN A 63 -10.50 8.55 -5.04
N LEU A 64 -9.61 7.80 -4.39
CA LEU A 64 -8.30 8.28 -3.94
C LEU A 64 -7.21 8.10 -4.99
N ILE A 65 -7.42 7.30 -6.03
CA ILE A 65 -6.43 7.06 -7.09
C ILE A 65 -6.02 8.40 -7.74
N GLY A 66 -4.71 8.60 -7.91
CA GLY A 66 -4.12 9.82 -8.45
C GLY A 66 -4.04 10.99 -7.48
N ARG A 67 -4.51 10.84 -6.24
CA ARG A 67 -4.41 11.90 -5.21
C ARG A 67 -3.12 11.76 -4.41
N ILE A 68 -2.53 12.90 -4.07
CA ILE A 68 -1.52 13.00 -3.02
C ILE A 68 -2.26 13.24 -1.71
N LEU A 69 -2.03 12.37 -0.72
CA LEU A 69 -2.65 12.48 0.59
C LEU A 69 -1.84 13.41 1.49
N ASP A 70 -2.51 14.32 2.18
CA ASP A 70 -1.88 15.35 3.02
C ASP A 70 -1.82 14.98 4.51
N ASP A 71 -2.33 13.80 4.86
CA ASP A 71 -2.36 13.30 6.23
C ASP A 71 -0.95 12.92 6.72
N PRO A 72 -0.71 12.96 8.05
CA PRO A 72 0.61 12.68 8.61
C PRO A 72 1.11 11.26 8.35
N LEU A 73 0.23 10.26 8.26
CA LEU A 73 0.63 8.87 8.04
C LEU A 73 1.18 8.70 6.62
N SER A 74 0.49 9.22 5.62
CA SER A 74 0.93 9.15 4.23
C SER A 74 2.25 9.89 4.02
N LYS A 75 2.42 11.08 4.61
CA LYS A 75 3.70 11.82 4.59
C LYS A 75 4.84 11.03 5.23
N ASN A 76 4.61 10.49 6.43
CA ASN A 76 5.62 9.70 7.13
C ASN A 76 5.99 8.43 6.35
N ALA A 77 5.03 7.81 5.64
CA ALA A 77 5.30 6.62 4.82
C ALA A 77 6.19 6.94 3.60
N ILE A 78 6.05 8.12 3.00
CA ILE A 78 6.88 8.56 1.86
C ILE A 78 8.32 8.89 2.32
N GLU A 79 8.46 9.49 3.51
CA GLU A 79 9.77 9.86 4.06
C GLU A 79 10.52 8.69 4.71
N ALA A 80 9.83 7.57 4.98
CA ALA A 80 10.42 6.43 5.63
C ALA A 80 11.46 5.73 4.74
N MET A 81 12.68 5.56 5.26
CA MET A 81 13.75 4.80 4.59
C MET A 81 13.61 3.28 4.77
N ASP A 82 12.81 2.86 5.74
CA ASP A 82 12.55 1.47 6.13
C ASP A 82 11.06 1.29 6.47
N ASN A 83 10.66 0.06 6.85
CA ASN A 83 9.28 -0.23 7.24
C ASN A 83 8.81 0.66 8.41
N LEU A 84 7.73 1.41 8.19
CA LEU A 84 7.04 2.20 9.21
C LEU A 84 5.94 1.38 9.90
N ILE A 85 5.94 1.35 11.24
CA ILE A 85 4.89 0.71 12.05
C ILE A 85 4.45 1.70 13.13
N GLN A 86 3.14 1.96 13.23
CA GLN A 86 2.53 2.83 14.25
C GLN A 86 1.69 2.05 15.25
#